data_AF-A0A849TR51-F1
#
_entry.id   AF-A0A849TR51-F1
#
_cell.length_a   1.000
_cell.length_b   1.000
_cell.length_c   1.000
_cell.angle_alpha   90.00
_cell.angle_beta   90.00
_cell.angle_gamma   90.00
#
_symmetry.space_group_name_H-M   'P 1'
#
loop_
_entity.id
_entity.type
_entity.pdbx_description
1 polymer ?
#
loop_
_entity_poly.entity_id
_entity_poly.type
_entity_poly.pdbx_seq_one_letter_code
_entity_poly.pdbx_strand_id
1 'polypeptide(L)' 'MRLLIKYPVRKFVGVVALLLLLLIYSLVLMVFASSTLPSVGGLGAFVFYAVAGLAWVPLAILILRWAFAP' A
#
# COMPACT_ATOMS: atom_id res chain seq x y z
N MET A 1 10.91 -27.19 3.52
CA MET A 1 10.67 -25.73 3.55
C MET A 1 11.68 -25.04 4.48
N ARG A 2 12.99 -25.19 4.22
CA ARG A 2 14.07 -25.12 5.23
C ARG A 2 14.96 -23.87 5.16
N LEU A 3 14.41 -22.73 4.75
CA LEU A 3 15.16 -21.45 4.61
C LEU A 3 14.51 -20.27 5.36
N LEU A 4 13.62 -20.53 6.31
CA LEU A 4 12.69 -19.52 6.82
C LEU A 4 13.29 -18.42 7.71
N ILE A 5 14.47 -18.57 8.31
CA ILE A 5 14.93 -17.61 9.32
C ILE A 5 16.45 -17.43 9.28
N LYS A 6 16.94 -16.53 8.42
CA LYS A 6 18.32 -15.98 8.53
C LYS A 6 18.35 -14.48 8.92
N TYR A 7 17.26 -13.72 8.75
CA TYR A 7 17.21 -12.28 9.08
C TYR A 7 15.83 -11.84 9.61
N PRO A 8 15.46 -12.17 10.87
CA PRO A 8 14.14 -11.81 11.43
C PRO A 8 13.90 -10.30 11.44
N VAL A 9 14.95 -9.51 11.65
CA VAL A 9 14.86 -8.04 11.70
C VAL A 9 14.44 -7.44 10.36
N ARG A 10 15.03 -7.87 9.24
CA ARG A 10 14.68 -7.32 7.91
C ARG A 10 13.23 -7.60 7.54
N LYS A 11 12.72 -8.79 7.89
CA LYS A 11 11.32 -9.16 7.70
C LYS A 11 10.39 -8.34 8.59
N PHE A 12 10.73 -8.14 9.85
CA PHE A 12 9.96 -7.31 10.78
C PHE A 12 9.90 -5.85 10.32
N VAL A 13 11.04 -5.26 9.95
CA VAL A 13 11.10 -3.89 9.41
C VAL A 13 10.29 -3.78 8.13
N GLY A 14 10.33 -4.78 7.24
CA GLY A 14 9.49 -4.82 6.05
C GLY A 14 7.99 -4.78 6.35
N VAL A 15 7.53 -5.54 7.34
CA VAL A 15 6.13 -5.53 7.79
C VAL A 15 5.76 -4.17 8.38
N VAL A 16 6.59 -3.61 9.26
CA VAL A 16 6.34 -2.28 9.85
C VAL A 16 6.29 -1.20 8.76
N ALA A 17 7.21 -1.24 7.80
CA ALA A 17 7.23 -0.30 6.66
C ALA A 17 5.96 -0.41 5.80
N LEU A 18 5.45 -1.64 5.56
CA LEU A 18 4.17 -1.83 4.88
C LEU A 18 3.01 -1.24 5.66
N LEU A 19 2.94 -1.48 6.98
CA LEU A 19 1.87 -0.94 7.82
C LEU A 19 1.89 0.59 7.81
N LEU A 20 3.07 1.20 7.93
CA LEU A 20 3.23 2.65 7.86
C LEU A 20 2.85 3.19 6.48
N LEU A 21 3.25 2.50 5.41
CA LEU A 21 2.86 2.85 4.05
C LEU A 21 1.35 2.85 3.90
N LEU A 22 0.66 1.77 4.29
CA LEU A 22 -0.79 1.69 4.20
C LEU A 22 -1.47 2.77 5.03
N LEU A 23 -0.97 3.03 6.25
CA LEU A 23 -1.51 4.04 7.13
C LEU A 23 -1.44 5.42 6.46
N ILE A 24 -0.24 5.88 6.12
CA ILE A 24 -0.02 7.20 5.52
C ILE A 24 -0.78 7.33 4.20
N TYR A 25 -0.69 6.31 3.35
CA TYR A 25 -1.37 6.29 2.05
C TYR A 25 -2.89 6.40 2.20
N SER A 26 -3.50 5.66 3.13
CA SER A 26 -4.95 5.70 3.36
C SER A 26 -5.40 7.05 3.87
N LEU A 27 -4.65 7.66 4.80
CA LEU A 27 -4.91 9.02 5.28
C LEU A 27 -4.85 10.04 4.14
N VAL A 28 -3.83 9.97 3.30
CA VAL A 28 -3.69 10.84 2.13
C VAL A 28 -4.86 10.65 1.17
N LEU A 29 -5.20 9.40 0.83
CA LEU A 29 -6.33 9.12 -0.05
C LEU A 29 -7.66 9.60 0.52
N MET A 30 -7.89 9.49 1.83
CA MET A 30 -9.12 10.01 2.43
C MET A 30 -9.28 11.52 2.22
N VAL A 31 -8.19 12.27 2.36
CA VAL A 31 -8.20 13.72 2.09
C VAL A 31 -8.59 13.97 0.62
N PHE A 32 -7.92 13.32 -0.33
CA PHE A 32 -8.24 13.47 -1.75
C PHE A 32 -9.64 12.99 -2.12
N ALA A 33 -10.08 11.87 -1.54
CA ALA A 33 -11.39 11.30 -1.75
C ALA A 33 -12.48 12.27 -1.29
N SER A 34 -12.32 12.87 -0.10
CA SER A 34 -13.30 13.79 0.47
C SER A 34 -13.49 15.06 -0.37
N SER A 35 -12.45 15.57 -1.04
CA SER A 35 -12.54 16.75 -1.90
C SER A 35 -12.99 16.43 -3.33
N THR A 36 -12.70 15.23 -3.83
CA THR A 36 -12.84 14.90 -5.26
C THR A 36 -14.10 14.10 -5.57
N LEU A 37 -14.53 13.21 -4.68
CA LEU A 37 -15.69 12.35 -4.91
C LEU A 37 -17.05 13.09 -4.95
N PRO A 38 -17.29 14.16 -4.17
CA PRO A 38 -18.59 14.85 -4.19
C PRO A 38 -18.95 15.50 -5.53
N SER A 39 -17.95 15.81 -6.36
CA SER A 39 -18.13 16.52 -7.64
C SER A 39 -18.16 15.58 -8.86
N VAL A 40 -18.00 14.27 -8.68
CA VAL A 40 -17.95 13.29 -9.77
C VAL A 40 -19.13 12.32 -9.72
N GLY A 41 -19.62 11.92 -10.91
CA GLY A 41 -20.65 10.88 -11.03
C GLY A 41 -20.14 9.47 -10.67
N GLY A 42 -21.04 8.49 -10.63
CA GLY A 42 -20.73 7.12 -10.19
C GLY A 42 -19.58 6.44 -10.92
N LEU A 43 -19.42 6.68 -12.23
CA LEU A 43 -18.28 6.19 -13.01
C LEU A 43 -16.94 6.80 -12.56
N GLY A 44 -16.92 8.09 -12.26
CA GLY A 44 -15.72 8.78 -11.75
C GLY A 44 -15.31 8.25 -10.39
N ALA A 45 -16.28 8.01 -9.50
CA ALA A 45 -16.04 7.38 -8.21
C ALA A 45 -15.48 5.95 -8.35
N PHE A 46 -16.04 5.15 -9.27
CA PHE A 46 -15.55 3.79 -9.53
C PHE A 46 -14.09 3.78 -9.99
N VAL A 47 -13.75 4.61 -10.98
CA VAL A 47 -12.37 4.71 -11.49
C VAL A 47 -11.42 5.21 -10.40
N PHE A 48 -11.85 6.21 -9.61
CA PHE A 48 -11.05 6.71 -8.49
C PHE A 48 -10.71 5.56 -7.52
N TYR A 49 -11.70 4.80 -7.05
CA TYR A 49 -11.45 3.70 -6.12
C TYR A 49 -10.62 2.56 -6.73
N ALA A 50 -10.82 2.24 -8.01
CA ALA A 50 -10.03 1.22 -8.69
C ALA A 50 -8.55 1.61 -8.79
N VAL A 51 -8.25 2.83 -9.22
CA VAL A 51 -6.87 3.32 -9.36
C VAL A 51 -6.24 3.57 -7.99
N ALA A 52 -6.94 4.27 -7.10
CA ALA A 52 -6.44 4.57 -5.77
C ALA A 52 -6.25 3.29 -4.93
N GLY A 53 -7.09 2.27 -5.13
CA GLY A 53 -6.94 0.97 -4.48
C GLY A 53 -5.74 0.16 -4.97
N LEU A 54 -5.26 0.39 -6.20
CA LEU A 54 -4.14 -0.36 -6.81
C LEU A 54 -2.82 0.41 -6.85
N ALA A 55 -2.85 1.75 -6.77
CA ALA A 55 -1.66 2.58 -6.95
C ALA A 55 -0.58 2.38 -5.88
N TRP A 56 -0.93 1.89 -4.69
CA TRP A 56 0.04 1.58 -3.62
C TRP A 56 0.73 0.21 -3.80
N VAL A 57 0.18 -0.68 -4.63
CA VAL A 57 0.68 -2.05 -4.82
C VAL A 57 2.13 -2.09 -5.31
N PRO A 58 2.57 -1.27 -6.28
CA PRO A 58 3.97 -1.24 -6.70
C PRO A 58 4.94 -0.93 -5.56
N LEU A 59 4.59 0.01 -4.68
CA LEU A 59 5.43 0.35 -3.53
C LEU A 59 5.46 -0.81 -2.52
N ALA A 60 4.32 -1.46 -2.29
CA ALA A 60 4.27 -2.64 -1.43
C ALA A 60 5.14 -3.78 -1.97
N ILE A 61 5.10 -4.03 -3.28
CA ILE A 61 5.96 -5.03 -3.93
C ILE A 61 7.44 -4.68 -3.72
N LEU A 62 7.83 -3.42 -3.85
CA LEU A 62 9.22 -3.00 -3.62
C LEU A 62 9.68 -3.32 -2.20
N ILE A 63 8.86 -2.98 -1.20
CA ILE A 63 9.15 -3.26 0.22
C ILE A 63 9.25 -4.77 0.45
N LEU A 64 8.29 -5.54 -0.07
CA LEU A 64 8.25 -6.99 0.07
C LEU A 64 9.47 -7.66 -0.59
N ARG A 65 9.83 -7.24 -1.81
CA ARG A 65 11.01 -7.76 -2.51
C ARG A 65 12.28 -7.53 -1.70
N TRP A 66 12.48 -6.35 -1.15
CA TRP A 66 13.63 -6.07 -0.30
C TRP A 66 13.59 -6.87 1.01
N ALA A 67 12.44 -6.90 1.68
CA ALA A 67 12.30 -7.53 2.99
C ALA A 67 12.49 -9.06 2.92
N PHE A 68 11.92 -9.70 1.91
CA PHE A 68 11.83 -11.16 1.78
C PHE A 68 12.74 -11.76 0.71
N ALA A 69 13.55 -10.97 0.01
CA ALA A 69 14.58 -11.50 -0.88
C ALA A 69 15.46 -12.56 -0.18
N PRO A 70 15.90 -13.62 -0.88
CA PRO A 70 16.76 -14.65 -0.32
C PRO A 70 18.12 -14.11 0.17
#